data_AF-A0A8H5V876-F1
#
_entry.id   AF-A0A8H5V876-F1
#
_cell.length_a   1.000
_cell.length_b   1.000
_cell.length_c   1.000
_cell.angle_alpha   90.00
_cell.angle_beta   90.00
_cell.angle_gamma   90.00
#
_symmetry.space_group_name_H-M   'P 1'
#
loop_
_entity.id
_entity.type
_entity.pdbx_description
1 polymer ?
#
loop_
_entity_poly.entity_id
_entity_poly.type
_entity_poly.pdbx_seq_one_letter_code
_entity_poly.pdbx_strand_id
1 'polypeptide(L)'
;MTGGVLLGEPEPKPAMNSPRGHGRLIHLFNHARNIGVFLLPSFITQGSALKDSPQARPSYSPTLYLDGLRGLFSFLVFLRHFLLPWDEGLDTGFGQNGNMSFMKLPIIRLLYAGPTVPIFFIVSGFVLAYKPLKLIHKKDYSALGLHTMSSVVRRPFRLFLPPLVSTFIVVIAVSVGLYTAPYQDMPGWVPRHPERLRSLWAQIGDWMRFVVVDLTHPWSWKSPMSKYDSHLWTIPIQFRASMIVYLTLLALARARVWVRGTALLFLCLYSLQQERWEMYLFFAGVFLAERSLQRHHDGGALPADGGESAMNQPPLQPSAWSGLVQKFVFLFGLYLSSYPRARNAGFSTPGYVLLSSLTDRYICWQSYALADVAAKPPLSTSASAGR
;
A
#
# COMPACT_ATOMS: atom_id res chain seq x y z
N MET A 1 15.12 38.58 -77.34
CA MET A 1 15.94 37.82 -78.31
C MET A 1 16.92 36.97 -77.51
N THR A 2 17.09 35.71 -77.93
CA THR A 2 18.09 34.69 -77.52
C THR A 2 18.09 34.26 -76.04
N GLY A 3 17.98 32.99 -75.65
CA GLY A 3 18.03 31.72 -76.38
C GLY A 3 17.53 30.58 -75.46
N GLY A 4 17.09 29.47 -76.07
CA GLY A 4 16.49 28.34 -75.36
C GLY A 4 17.48 27.27 -74.91
N VAL A 5 16.98 26.30 -74.15
CA VAL A 5 17.47 24.91 -74.06
C VAL A 5 16.29 24.00 -73.72
N LEU A 6 16.01 23.04 -74.60
CA LEU A 6 15.20 21.84 -74.35
C LEU A 6 16.04 20.82 -73.60
N LEU A 7 15.45 20.04 -72.67
CA LEU A 7 15.50 18.55 -72.64
C LEU A 7 15.07 17.97 -71.28
N GLY A 8 14.27 16.91 -71.34
CA GLY A 8 14.25 15.82 -70.36
C GLY A 8 12.91 15.55 -69.68
N GLU A 9 12.10 14.63 -70.23
CA GLU A 9 11.04 13.98 -69.46
C GLU A 9 11.64 13.13 -68.32
N PRO A 10 11.03 13.09 -67.12
CA PRO A 10 11.49 12.23 -66.04
C PRO A 10 10.98 10.79 -66.19
N GLU A 11 11.92 9.82 -66.15
CA GLU A 11 11.64 8.38 -66.06
C GLU A 11 10.71 8.01 -64.87
N PRO A 12 9.85 6.98 -65.02
CA PRO A 12 9.03 6.50 -63.92
C PRO A 12 9.85 5.64 -62.94
N LYS A 13 9.88 6.07 -61.67
CA LYS A 13 10.51 5.32 -60.56
C LYS A 13 9.82 3.95 -60.35
N PRO A 14 10.57 2.85 -60.13
CA PRO A 14 10.00 1.54 -59.86
C PRO A 14 9.32 1.49 -58.49
N ALA A 15 8.14 0.86 -58.44
CA ALA A 15 7.37 0.65 -57.22
C ALA A 15 8.11 -0.27 -56.23
N MET A 16 8.57 0.31 -55.13
CA MET A 16 9.23 -0.42 -54.05
C MET A 16 8.16 -1.11 -53.19
N ASN A 17 7.97 -2.42 -53.39
CA ASN A 17 7.12 -3.25 -52.54
C ASN A 17 7.71 -3.34 -51.12
N SER A 18 7.16 -2.55 -50.19
CA SER A 18 7.47 -2.68 -48.76
C SER A 18 6.82 -3.93 -48.17
N PRO A 19 7.54 -4.76 -47.38
CA PRO A 19 6.98 -5.96 -46.75
C PRO A 19 6.07 -5.57 -45.58
N ARG A 20 4.80 -5.28 -45.87
CA ARG A 20 3.76 -4.87 -44.91
C ARG A 20 3.53 -5.86 -43.74
N GLY A 21 4.03 -7.10 -43.82
CA GLY A 21 3.89 -8.13 -42.79
C GLY A 21 4.89 -8.04 -41.63
N HIS A 22 6.16 -7.68 -41.91
CA HIS A 22 7.22 -7.64 -40.89
C HIS A 22 7.02 -6.50 -39.88
N GLY A 23 6.54 -5.35 -40.34
CA GLY A 23 6.25 -4.21 -39.45
C GLY A 23 5.16 -4.53 -38.42
N ARG A 24 4.09 -5.24 -38.81
CA ARG A 24 2.97 -5.57 -37.89
C ARG A 24 3.40 -6.51 -36.77
N LEU A 25 4.23 -7.51 -37.06
CA LEU A 25 4.75 -8.44 -36.06
C LEU A 25 5.66 -7.75 -35.05
N ILE A 26 6.53 -6.85 -35.52
CA ILE A 26 7.39 -6.04 -34.64
C ILE A 26 6.54 -5.09 -33.80
N HIS A 27 5.51 -4.46 -34.36
CA HIS A 27 4.58 -3.62 -33.61
C HIS A 27 3.79 -4.40 -32.56
N LEU A 28 3.30 -5.61 -32.90
CA LEU A 28 2.57 -6.47 -31.97
C LEU A 28 3.47 -6.97 -30.84
N PHE A 29 4.70 -7.37 -31.16
CA PHE A 29 5.71 -7.78 -30.18
C PHE A 29 6.10 -6.62 -29.26
N ASN A 30 6.32 -5.43 -29.82
CA ASN A 30 6.59 -4.23 -29.03
C ASN A 30 5.39 -3.81 -28.18
N HIS A 31 4.15 -4.00 -28.66
CA HIS A 31 2.95 -3.76 -27.86
C HIS A 31 2.83 -4.77 -26.70
N ALA A 32 3.01 -6.06 -26.98
CA ALA A 32 3.00 -7.10 -25.95
C ALA A 32 4.12 -6.89 -24.93
N ARG A 33 5.32 -6.50 -25.38
CA ARG A 33 6.45 -6.15 -24.52
C ARG A 33 6.12 -4.93 -23.66
N ASN A 34 5.54 -3.87 -24.24
CA ASN A 34 5.19 -2.66 -23.50
C ASN A 34 4.06 -2.92 -22.48
N ILE A 35 3.10 -3.79 -22.81
CA ILE A 35 2.06 -4.27 -21.88
C ILE A 35 2.70 -5.11 -20.77
N GLY A 36 3.65 -5.99 -21.10
CA GLY A 36 4.41 -6.76 -20.12
C GLY A 36 5.21 -5.86 -19.17
N VAL A 37 5.99 -4.92 -19.70
CA VAL A 37 6.73 -3.89 -18.93
C VAL A 37 5.79 -3.03 -18.09
N PHE A 38 4.59 -2.73 -18.57
CA PHE A 38 3.56 -1.99 -17.85
C PHE A 38 2.95 -2.77 -16.67
N LEU A 39 2.88 -4.09 -16.76
CA LEU A 39 2.41 -4.98 -15.69
C LEU A 39 3.53 -5.40 -14.73
N LEU A 40 4.79 -5.31 -15.17
CA LEU A 40 5.96 -5.69 -14.38
C LEU A 40 6.21 -4.69 -13.23
N PRO A 41 6.54 -5.18 -12.03
CA PRO A 41 7.01 -4.34 -10.94
C PRO A 41 8.20 -3.45 -11.33
N SER A 42 8.27 -2.26 -10.74
CA SER A 42 9.28 -1.24 -11.04
C SER A 42 10.74 -1.70 -10.85
N PHE A 43 10.99 -2.68 -9.98
CA PHE A 43 12.35 -3.21 -9.75
C PHE A 43 12.86 -4.07 -10.92
N ILE A 44 11.97 -4.78 -11.63
CA ILE A 44 12.34 -5.59 -12.80
C ILE A 44 12.63 -4.67 -13.99
N THR A 45 11.83 -3.62 -14.14
CA THR A 45 11.98 -2.64 -15.22
C THR A 45 13.20 -1.72 -15.00
N GLN A 46 13.53 -1.39 -13.74
CA GLN A 46 14.78 -0.68 -13.40
C GLN A 46 16.02 -1.53 -13.65
N GLY A 47 15.98 -2.84 -13.38
CA GLY A 47 17.09 -3.76 -13.66
C GLY A 47 17.42 -3.88 -15.15
N SER A 48 16.40 -3.78 -16.03
CA SER A 48 16.61 -3.72 -17.48
C SER A 48 17.13 -2.36 -17.95
N ALA A 49 16.64 -1.24 -17.40
CA ALA A 49 17.10 0.10 -17.76
C ALA A 49 18.56 0.39 -17.34
N LEU A 50 19.03 -0.20 -16.23
CA LEU A 50 20.42 -0.08 -15.79
C LEU A 50 21.42 -0.77 -16.75
N LYS A 51 20.96 -1.79 -17.49
CA LYS A 51 21.78 -2.50 -18.49
C LYS A 51 22.01 -1.68 -19.76
N ASP A 52 21.09 -0.77 -20.11
CA ASP A 52 21.12 0.02 -21.34
C ASP A 52 21.83 1.38 -21.17
N SER A 53 22.26 1.76 -19.96
CA SER A 53 23.02 3.00 -19.70
C SER A 53 24.00 2.86 -18.53
N PRO A 54 25.25 2.41 -18.78
CA PRO A 54 26.28 2.22 -17.75
C PRO A 54 26.73 3.52 -17.04
N GLN A 55 26.27 4.70 -17.48
CA GLN A 55 26.59 6.00 -16.87
C GLN A 55 25.45 6.64 -16.07
N ALA A 56 24.26 6.03 -16.01
CA ALA A 56 23.17 6.57 -15.21
C ALA A 56 23.46 6.29 -13.72
N ARG A 57 23.84 7.32 -12.96
CA ARG A 57 23.90 7.24 -11.49
C ARG A 57 22.55 6.72 -10.99
N PRO A 58 22.50 5.75 -10.07
CA PRO A 58 21.24 5.26 -9.52
C PRO A 58 20.53 6.42 -8.80
N SER A 59 19.52 7.00 -9.45
CA SER A 59 18.62 7.96 -8.80
C SER A 59 17.73 7.16 -7.86
N TYR A 60 18.15 7.08 -6.60
CA TYR A 60 17.39 6.44 -5.54
C TYR A 60 16.10 7.22 -5.29
N SER A 61 14.95 6.60 -5.52
CA SER A 61 13.66 7.23 -5.21
C SER A 61 13.61 7.60 -3.71
N PRO A 62 13.16 8.81 -3.35
CA PRO A 62 13.04 9.24 -1.95
C PRO A 62 12.08 8.36 -1.12
N THR A 63 11.37 7.44 -1.75
CA THR A 63 10.47 6.47 -1.12
C THR A 63 11.05 5.06 -0.99
N LEU A 64 12.32 4.81 -1.33
CA LEU A 64 12.89 3.45 -1.31
C LEU A 64 12.88 2.78 0.07
N TYR A 65 13.06 3.55 1.14
CA TYR A 65 12.94 3.02 2.50
C TYR A 65 11.54 2.43 2.77
N LEU A 66 10.49 2.93 2.09
CA LEU A 66 9.14 2.38 2.20
C LEU A 66 9.01 1.04 1.51
N ASP A 67 9.83 0.74 0.50
CA ASP A 67 9.86 -0.58 -0.13
C ASP A 67 10.49 -1.62 0.80
N GLY A 68 11.60 -1.25 1.48
CA GLY A 68 12.19 -2.08 2.55
C GLY A 68 11.23 -2.32 3.71
N LEU A 69 10.54 -1.26 4.15
CA LEU A 69 9.53 -1.34 5.21
C LEU A 69 8.35 -2.24 4.83
N ARG A 70 7.85 -2.14 3.59
CA ARG A 70 6.82 -3.05 3.06
C ARG A 70 7.31 -4.50 3.04
N GLY A 71 8.56 -4.74 2.64
CA GLY A 71 9.17 -6.08 2.67
C GLY A 71 9.20 -6.68 4.07
N LEU A 72 9.66 -5.90 5.06
CA LEU A 72 9.65 -6.31 6.47
C LEU A 72 8.23 -6.66 6.94
N PHE A 73 7.24 -5.79 6.70
CA PHE A 73 5.87 -6.08 7.12
C PHE A 73 5.26 -7.27 6.38
N SER A 74 5.62 -7.50 5.11
CA SER A 74 5.19 -8.70 4.37
C SER A 74 5.73 -9.96 5.03
N PHE A 75 6.99 -9.94 5.48
CA PHE A 75 7.56 -11.05 6.24
C PHE A 75 6.85 -11.25 7.59
N LEU A 76 6.54 -10.19 8.33
CA LEU A 76 5.80 -10.32 9.60
C LEU A 76 4.36 -10.84 9.38
N VAL A 77 3.71 -10.45 8.27
CA VAL A 77 2.43 -11.03 7.83
C VAL A 77 2.59 -12.51 7.55
N PHE A 78 3.59 -12.91 6.77
CA PHE A 78 3.86 -14.32 6.48
C PHE A 78 4.11 -15.10 7.77
N LEU A 79 5.01 -14.62 8.63
CA LEU A 79 5.37 -15.28 9.88
C LEU A 79 4.14 -15.51 10.76
N ARG A 80 3.27 -14.52 10.88
CA ARG A 80 2.00 -14.67 11.61
C ARG A 80 1.14 -15.78 11.02
N HIS A 81 0.88 -15.74 9.72
CA HIS A 81 -0.02 -16.69 9.06
C HIS A 81 0.56 -18.09 9.03
N PHE A 82 1.88 -18.20 8.99
CA PHE A 82 2.59 -19.45 9.16
C PHE A 82 2.40 -20.01 10.56
N LEU A 83 2.49 -19.19 11.61
CA LEU A 83 2.35 -19.63 13.01
C LEU A 83 0.91 -19.88 13.46
N LEU A 84 -0.09 -19.27 12.83
CA LEU A 84 -1.51 -19.36 13.23
C LEU A 84 -2.02 -20.80 13.41
N PRO A 85 -1.74 -21.75 12.49
CA PRO A 85 -2.13 -23.16 12.67
C PRO A 85 -1.39 -23.90 13.79
N TRP A 86 -0.21 -23.43 14.21
CA TRP A 86 0.69 -24.17 15.11
C TRP A 86 0.66 -23.68 16.57
N ASP A 87 0.15 -22.48 16.84
CA ASP A 87 0.03 -21.91 18.20
C ASP A 87 -1.42 -21.42 18.45
N GLU A 88 -2.20 -22.19 19.23
CA GLU A 88 -3.55 -21.81 19.69
C GLU A 88 -3.55 -20.48 20.46
N GLY A 89 -2.46 -20.24 21.21
CA GLY A 89 -2.29 -19.05 22.02
C GLY A 89 -1.74 -17.85 21.27
N LEU A 90 -1.55 -17.89 19.93
CA LEU A 90 -0.82 -16.86 19.19
C LEU A 90 -1.33 -15.44 19.48
N ASP A 91 -2.65 -15.30 19.64
CA ASP A 91 -3.33 -14.02 19.84
C ASP A 91 -3.53 -13.62 21.32
N THR A 92 -3.12 -14.45 22.29
CA THR A 92 -3.26 -14.16 23.72
C THR A 92 -2.22 -13.19 24.24
N GLY A 93 -2.57 -12.36 25.20
CA GLY A 93 -1.69 -11.40 25.91
C GLY A 93 -0.76 -12.05 26.93
N PHE A 94 0.29 -11.34 27.33
CA PHE A 94 1.09 -11.73 28.51
C PHE A 94 0.23 -11.69 29.78
N GLY A 95 0.32 -12.70 30.63
CA GLY A 95 -0.48 -12.85 31.85
C GLY A 95 -1.91 -13.34 31.61
N GLN A 96 -2.38 -13.40 30.36
CA GLN A 96 -3.72 -13.89 30.05
C GLN A 96 -3.80 -15.40 30.32
N ASN A 97 -4.79 -15.82 31.10
CA ASN A 97 -5.01 -17.22 31.48
C ASN A 97 -3.77 -17.90 32.07
N GLY A 98 -2.91 -17.14 32.79
CA GLY A 98 -1.67 -17.66 33.38
C GLY A 98 -0.48 -17.78 32.41
N ASN A 99 -0.61 -17.32 31.15
CA ASN A 99 0.47 -17.39 30.17
C ASN A 99 1.56 -16.33 30.45
N MET A 100 2.66 -16.75 31.06
CA MET A 100 3.80 -15.88 31.40
C MET A 100 4.93 -15.92 30.36
N SER A 101 4.65 -16.34 29.11
CA SER A 101 5.68 -16.44 28.08
C SER A 101 6.26 -15.07 27.72
N PHE A 102 7.59 -14.95 27.77
CA PHE A 102 8.33 -13.74 27.39
C PHE A 102 7.96 -13.22 26.00
N MET A 103 7.66 -14.12 25.06
CA MET A 103 7.26 -13.76 23.69
C MET A 103 5.92 -13.02 23.63
N LYS A 104 5.06 -13.14 24.65
CA LYS A 104 3.72 -12.53 24.68
C LYS A 104 3.75 -11.10 25.24
N LEU A 105 4.90 -10.64 25.76
CA LEU A 105 5.08 -9.30 26.30
C LEU A 105 4.71 -8.21 25.26
N PRO A 106 4.21 -7.05 25.72
CA PRO A 106 4.02 -5.89 24.86
C PRO A 106 5.30 -5.56 24.09
N ILE A 107 5.17 -5.02 22.88
CA ILE A 107 6.25 -4.70 21.94
C ILE A 107 6.92 -5.95 21.34
N ILE A 108 7.36 -6.91 22.15
CA ILE A 108 8.03 -8.14 21.68
C ILE A 108 7.07 -8.95 20.80
N ARG A 109 5.81 -9.08 21.23
CA ARG A 109 4.78 -9.79 20.44
C ARG A 109 4.53 -9.19 19.06
N LEU A 110 4.91 -7.93 18.81
CA LEU A 110 4.71 -7.29 17.50
C LEU A 110 5.48 -8.00 16.38
N LEU A 111 6.55 -8.75 16.73
CA LEU A 111 7.33 -9.54 15.80
C LEU A 111 6.52 -10.68 15.12
N TYR A 112 5.43 -11.14 15.72
CA TYR A 112 4.59 -12.20 15.13
C TYR A 112 3.08 -11.92 15.19
N ALA A 113 2.62 -10.99 16.04
CA ALA A 113 1.22 -10.65 16.25
C ALA A 113 0.95 -9.13 16.13
N GLY A 114 1.80 -8.40 15.41
CA GLY A 114 1.68 -6.96 15.23
C GLY A 114 0.52 -6.49 14.34
N PRO A 115 0.24 -5.16 14.33
CA PRO A 115 -0.78 -4.54 13.49
C PRO A 115 -0.28 -4.33 12.05
N THR A 116 0.12 -5.41 11.39
CA THR A 116 0.74 -5.34 10.05
C THR A 116 -0.20 -4.73 9.01
N VAL A 117 -1.48 -5.11 9.01
CA VAL A 117 -2.48 -4.60 8.05
C VAL A 117 -2.70 -3.08 8.19
N PRO A 118 -2.96 -2.53 9.39
CA PRO A 118 -3.05 -1.07 9.57
C PRO A 118 -1.84 -0.29 9.05
N ILE A 119 -0.61 -0.79 9.27
CA ILE A 119 0.61 -0.13 8.79
C ILE A 119 0.67 -0.13 7.26
N PHE A 120 0.32 -1.25 6.61
CA PHE A 120 0.21 -1.31 5.15
C PHE A 120 -0.77 -0.29 4.59
N PHE A 121 -1.87 -0.01 5.29
CA PHE A 121 -2.86 0.97 4.83
C PHE A 121 -2.35 2.42 4.94
N ILE A 122 -1.67 2.78 6.03
CA ILE A 122 -1.02 4.09 6.17
C ILE A 122 0.05 4.28 5.09
N VAL A 123 0.95 3.31 4.94
CA VAL A 123 2.04 3.36 3.94
C VAL A 123 1.47 3.40 2.52
N SER A 124 0.34 2.71 2.27
CA SER A 124 -0.37 2.79 1.00
C SER A 124 -0.94 4.18 0.75
N GLY A 125 -1.62 4.78 1.72
CA GLY A 125 -2.11 6.16 1.64
C GLY A 125 -0.98 7.16 1.35
N PHE A 126 0.15 7.03 2.05
CA PHE A 126 1.33 7.88 1.85
C PHE A 126 1.86 7.80 0.42
N VAL A 127 2.16 6.59 -0.07
CA VAL A 127 2.76 6.40 -1.40
C VAL A 127 1.80 6.81 -2.52
N LEU A 128 0.50 6.59 -2.32
CA LEU A 128 -0.52 7.04 -3.26
C LEU A 128 -0.60 8.56 -3.38
N ALA A 129 -0.46 9.26 -2.26
CA ALA A 129 -0.60 10.70 -2.19
C ALA A 129 0.66 11.46 -2.58
N TYR A 130 1.84 10.89 -2.35
CA TYR A 130 3.12 11.60 -2.44
C TYR A 130 3.34 12.29 -3.80
N LYS A 131 3.23 11.54 -4.91
CA LYS A 131 3.43 12.10 -6.26
C LYS A 131 2.31 13.07 -6.68
N PRO A 132 1.00 12.76 -6.50
CA PRO A 132 -0.07 13.73 -6.71
C PRO A 132 0.10 15.03 -5.92
N LEU A 133 0.43 14.96 -4.64
CA LEU A 133 0.67 16.14 -3.80
C LEU A 133 1.86 16.97 -4.28
N LYS A 134 2.93 16.31 -4.75
CA LYS A 134 4.08 16.99 -5.38
C LYS A 134 3.69 17.76 -6.64
N LEU A 135 2.82 17.20 -7.47
CA LEU A 135 2.30 17.88 -8.67
C LEU A 135 1.35 19.04 -8.31
N ILE A 136 0.54 18.86 -7.27
CA ILE A 136 -0.35 19.91 -6.74
C ILE A 136 0.46 21.10 -6.21
N HIS A 137 1.54 20.86 -5.44
CA HIS A 137 2.42 21.92 -4.94
C HIS A 137 3.13 22.65 -6.08
N LYS A 138 3.51 21.94 -7.14
CA LYS A 138 4.05 22.52 -8.38
C LYS A 138 3.01 23.22 -9.26
N LYS A 139 1.72 23.14 -8.91
CA LYS A 139 0.58 23.63 -9.71
C LYS A 139 0.51 23.02 -11.12
N ASP A 140 1.10 21.84 -11.33
CA ASP A 140 1.06 21.12 -12.60
C ASP A 140 -0.15 20.17 -12.64
N TYR A 141 -1.31 20.75 -12.94
CA TYR A 141 -2.58 20.02 -12.96
C TYR A 141 -2.72 19.10 -14.18
N SER A 142 -2.02 19.39 -15.28
CA SER A 142 -2.03 18.55 -16.49
C SER A 142 -1.33 17.22 -16.20
N ALA A 143 -0.12 17.27 -15.64
CA ALA A 143 0.60 16.07 -15.22
C ALA A 143 -0.12 15.33 -14.11
N LEU A 144 -0.79 16.04 -13.19
CA LEU A 144 -1.61 15.43 -12.13
C LEU A 144 -2.75 14.58 -12.71
N GLY A 145 -3.49 15.13 -13.69
CA GLY A 145 -4.57 14.43 -14.36
C GLY A 145 -4.07 13.17 -15.06
N LEU A 146 -3.04 13.31 -15.90
CA LEU A 146 -2.44 12.18 -16.62
C LEU A 146 -1.91 11.10 -15.68
N HIS A 147 -1.20 11.50 -14.61
CA HIS A 147 -0.71 10.57 -13.60
C HIS A 147 -1.84 9.80 -12.91
N THR A 148 -2.92 10.49 -12.55
CA THR A 148 -4.03 9.90 -11.81
C THR A 148 -4.82 8.95 -12.70
N MET A 149 -5.16 9.34 -13.93
CA MET A 149 -5.83 8.47 -14.91
C MET A 149 -5.03 7.18 -15.15
N SER A 150 -3.72 7.33 -15.37
CA SER A 150 -2.79 6.23 -15.59
C SER A 150 -2.71 5.29 -14.36
N SER A 151 -2.75 5.86 -13.17
CA SER A 151 -2.74 5.10 -11.91
C SER A 151 -4.04 4.36 -11.66
N VAL A 152 -5.19 4.98 -11.93
CA VAL A 152 -6.53 4.36 -11.79
C VAL A 152 -6.66 3.14 -12.70
N VAL A 153 -6.23 3.23 -13.97
CA VAL A 153 -6.33 2.12 -14.92
C VAL A 153 -5.41 0.96 -14.55
N ARG A 154 -4.17 1.23 -14.11
CA ARG A 154 -3.20 0.17 -13.75
C ARG A 154 -3.56 -0.59 -12.48
N ARG A 155 -4.17 0.10 -11.53
CA ARG A 155 -4.25 -0.37 -10.16
C ARG A 155 -5.09 -1.64 -9.97
N PRO A 156 -6.27 -1.83 -10.62
CA PRO A 156 -7.01 -3.08 -10.57
C PRO A 156 -6.15 -4.27 -11.01
N PHE A 157 -5.45 -4.15 -12.14
CA PHE A 157 -4.61 -5.23 -12.65
C PHE A 157 -3.50 -5.59 -11.67
N ARG A 158 -2.79 -4.59 -11.13
CA ARG A 158 -1.71 -4.83 -10.17
C ARG A 158 -2.21 -5.48 -8.85
N LEU A 159 -3.40 -5.11 -8.39
CA LEU A 159 -3.94 -5.60 -7.12
C LEU A 159 -4.64 -6.97 -7.25
N PHE A 160 -5.42 -7.19 -8.31
CA PHE A 160 -6.23 -8.39 -8.46
C PHE A 160 -5.52 -9.50 -9.23
N LEU A 161 -4.62 -9.20 -10.18
CA LEU A 161 -3.99 -10.24 -11.01
C LEU A 161 -3.13 -11.23 -10.18
N PRO A 162 -2.26 -10.81 -9.24
CA PRO A 162 -1.48 -11.77 -8.47
C PRO A 162 -2.35 -12.70 -7.60
N PRO A 163 -3.37 -12.22 -6.86
CA PRO A 163 -4.33 -13.08 -6.19
C PRO A 163 -5.11 -14.02 -7.11
N LEU A 164 -5.50 -13.57 -8.31
CA LEU A 164 -6.18 -14.42 -9.29
C LEU A 164 -5.30 -15.61 -9.71
N VAL A 165 -4.04 -15.34 -10.03
CA VAL A 165 -3.08 -16.39 -10.40
C VAL A 165 -2.84 -17.34 -9.22
N SER A 166 -2.60 -16.80 -8.02
CA SER A 166 -2.33 -17.61 -6.83
C SER A 166 -3.52 -18.51 -6.47
N THR A 167 -4.73 -17.99 -6.43
CA THR A 167 -5.93 -18.78 -6.13
C THR A 167 -6.29 -19.77 -7.25
N PHE A 168 -5.95 -19.46 -8.50
CA PHE A 168 -6.08 -20.42 -9.59
C PHE A 168 -5.10 -21.60 -9.45
N ILE A 169 -3.88 -21.38 -8.96
CA ILE A 169 -2.97 -22.47 -8.60
C ILE A 169 -3.58 -23.34 -7.50
N VAL A 170 -4.26 -22.74 -6.51
CA VAL A 170 -5.01 -23.49 -5.48
C VAL A 170 -6.11 -24.36 -6.10
N VAL A 171 -6.87 -23.85 -7.07
CA VAL A 171 -7.89 -24.63 -7.82
C VAL A 171 -7.29 -25.90 -8.42
N ILE A 172 -6.13 -25.76 -9.09
CA ILE A 172 -5.44 -26.91 -9.71
C ILE A 172 -4.99 -27.89 -8.62
N ALA A 173 -4.34 -27.39 -7.57
CA ALA A 173 -3.83 -28.20 -6.46
C ALA A 173 -4.94 -29.00 -5.74
N VAL A 174 -6.09 -28.38 -5.51
CA VAL A 174 -7.27 -29.02 -4.92
C VAL A 174 -7.84 -30.08 -5.85
N SER A 175 -7.89 -29.79 -7.15
CA SER A 175 -8.42 -30.71 -8.17
C SER A 175 -7.58 -31.99 -8.30
N VAL A 176 -6.26 -31.90 -8.11
CA VAL A 176 -5.35 -33.07 -8.08
C VAL A 176 -5.25 -33.74 -6.70
N GLY A 177 -5.90 -33.20 -5.67
CA GLY A 177 -5.99 -33.82 -4.35
C GLY A 177 -4.87 -33.46 -3.37
N LEU A 178 -4.14 -32.35 -3.57
CA LEU A 178 -3.04 -31.92 -2.67
C LEU A 178 -3.52 -31.24 -1.37
N TYR A 179 -4.84 -31.08 -1.16
CA TYR A 179 -5.44 -30.40 -0.02
C TYR A 179 -6.19 -31.37 0.93
N THR A 180 -5.68 -32.60 1.08
CA THR A 180 -6.28 -33.68 1.88
C THR A 180 -5.57 -33.92 3.21
N ALA A 181 -4.69 -33.00 3.64
CA ALA A 181 -3.98 -33.13 4.92
C ALA A 181 -4.97 -33.13 6.12
N PRO A 182 -4.62 -33.80 7.23
CA PRO A 182 -5.45 -33.83 8.43
C PRO A 182 -5.34 -32.50 9.21
N TYR A 183 -5.93 -31.44 8.65
CA TYR A 183 -5.91 -30.09 9.22
C TYR A 183 -6.51 -30.00 10.64
N GLN A 184 -7.37 -30.96 11.00
CA GLN A 184 -8.01 -31.04 12.32
C GLN A 184 -7.03 -31.34 13.47
N ASP A 185 -5.84 -31.87 13.17
CA ASP A 185 -4.82 -32.19 14.17
C ASP A 185 -3.93 -30.99 14.51
N MET A 186 -4.12 -29.86 13.81
CA MET A 186 -3.39 -28.63 14.06
C MET A 186 -3.99 -27.90 15.28
N PRO A 187 -3.17 -27.54 16.29
CA PRO A 187 -3.67 -27.00 17.55
C PRO A 187 -4.21 -25.57 17.42
N GLY A 188 -3.78 -24.83 16.39
CA GLY A 188 -4.12 -23.43 16.22
C GLY A 188 -5.30 -23.17 15.27
N TRP A 189 -5.41 -21.93 14.81
CA TRP A 189 -6.45 -21.54 13.87
C TRP A 189 -6.05 -21.93 12.45
N VAL A 190 -6.82 -22.83 11.83
CA VAL A 190 -6.63 -23.22 10.43
C VAL A 190 -7.64 -22.52 9.52
N PRO A 191 -7.18 -21.79 8.48
CA PRO A 191 -8.08 -21.25 7.46
C PRO A 191 -8.92 -22.35 6.82
N ARG A 192 -10.17 -22.05 6.46
CA ARG A 192 -10.99 -22.97 5.67
C ARG A 192 -10.36 -23.14 4.29
N HIS A 193 -10.12 -24.39 3.89
CA HIS A 193 -9.67 -24.74 2.55
C HIS A 193 -10.86 -25.09 1.65
N PRO A 194 -10.74 -24.93 0.33
CA PRO A 194 -11.80 -25.32 -0.59
C PRO A 194 -11.85 -26.85 -0.69
N GLU A 195 -13.06 -27.39 -0.65
CA GLU A 195 -13.28 -28.83 -0.83
C GLU A 195 -13.07 -29.23 -2.29
N ARG A 196 -12.60 -30.46 -2.51
CA ARG A 196 -12.45 -31.02 -3.84
C ARG A 196 -13.82 -31.34 -4.42
N LEU A 197 -14.17 -30.66 -5.52
CA LEU A 197 -15.40 -30.92 -6.24
C LEU A 197 -15.24 -32.09 -7.25
N ARG A 198 -16.38 -32.62 -7.72
CA ARG A 198 -16.44 -33.81 -8.62
C ARG A 198 -15.74 -33.60 -9.96
N SER A 199 -15.61 -32.36 -10.44
CA SER A 199 -14.97 -32.04 -11.72
C SER A 199 -14.18 -30.75 -11.65
N LEU A 200 -13.13 -30.64 -12.47
CA LEU A 200 -12.33 -29.41 -12.60
C LEU A 200 -13.21 -28.22 -13.00
N TRP A 201 -14.18 -28.43 -13.88
CA TRP A 201 -15.13 -27.39 -14.31
C TRP A 201 -16.01 -26.89 -13.16
N ALA A 202 -16.44 -27.79 -12.27
CA ALA A 202 -17.16 -27.38 -11.05
C ALA A 202 -16.25 -26.55 -10.13
N GLN A 203 -14.97 -26.93 -9.98
CA GLN A 203 -14.00 -26.17 -9.19
C GLN A 203 -13.70 -24.79 -9.79
N ILE A 204 -13.58 -24.70 -11.11
CA ILE A 204 -13.42 -23.42 -11.82
C ILE A 204 -14.67 -22.55 -11.65
N GLY A 205 -15.87 -23.14 -11.70
CA GLY A 205 -17.13 -22.44 -11.47
C GLY A 205 -17.23 -21.85 -10.06
N ASP A 206 -16.87 -22.64 -9.03
CA ASP A 206 -16.83 -22.16 -7.63
C ASP A 206 -15.78 -21.05 -7.45
N TRP A 207 -14.60 -21.21 -8.05
CA TRP A 207 -13.56 -20.19 -8.04
C TRP A 207 -14.00 -18.90 -8.75
N MET A 208 -14.64 -19.00 -9.92
CA MET A 208 -15.16 -17.85 -10.65
C MET A 208 -16.23 -17.10 -9.84
N ARG A 209 -17.10 -17.83 -9.13
CA ARG A 209 -18.05 -17.22 -8.20
C ARG A 209 -17.31 -16.43 -7.12
N PHE A 210 -16.29 -17.01 -6.49
CA PHE A 210 -15.46 -16.30 -5.51
C PHE A 210 -14.81 -15.04 -6.12
N VAL A 211 -14.22 -15.16 -7.30
CA VAL A 211 -13.58 -14.04 -7.99
C VAL A 211 -14.55 -12.89 -8.22
N VAL A 212 -15.75 -13.17 -8.73
CA VAL A 212 -16.72 -12.15 -9.11
C VAL A 212 -17.48 -11.57 -7.92
N VAL A 213 -17.92 -12.42 -6.98
CA VAL A 213 -18.83 -12.02 -5.88
C VAL A 213 -18.07 -11.45 -4.69
N ASP A 214 -16.92 -12.03 -4.38
CA ASP A 214 -16.19 -11.74 -3.14
C ASP A 214 -14.94 -10.89 -3.43
N LEU A 215 -14.11 -11.26 -4.41
CA LEU A 215 -12.83 -10.59 -4.63
C LEU A 215 -12.97 -9.29 -5.44
N THR A 216 -13.70 -9.30 -6.55
CA THR A 216 -13.69 -8.17 -7.51
C THR A 216 -14.93 -7.30 -7.46
N HIS A 217 -15.91 -7.59 -6.59
CA HIS A 217 -17.17 -6.87 -6.51
C HIS A 217 -17.00 -5.46 -5.93
N PRO A 218 -17.07 -4.38 -6.73
CA PRO A 218 -16.75 -3.04 -6.25
C PRO A 218 -17.87 -2.41 -5.40
N TRP A 219 -19.09 -2.94 -5.49
CA TRP A 219 -20.28 -2.43 -4.81
C TRP A 219 -20.50 -3.04 -3.43
N SER A 220 -19.83 -4.15 -3.14
CA SER A 220 -19.92 -4.79 -1.84
C SER A 220 -18.98 -4.13 -0.84
N TRP A 221 -19.54 -3.82 0.33
CA TRP A 221 -18.77 -3.39 1.50
C TRP A 221 -18.51 -4.53 2.48
N LYS A 222 -18.90 -5.76 2.11
CA LYS A 222 -18.60 -6.96 2.88
C LYS A 222 -17.10 -7.26 2.78
N SER A 223 -16.51 -7.70 3.89
CA SER A 223 -15.16 -8.23 3.90
C SER A 223 -15.22 -9.66 3.33
N PRO A 224 -14.61 -9.94 2.18
CA PRO A 224 -14.75 -11.24 1.56
C PRO A 224 -13.97 -12.27 2.35
N MET A 225 -14.67 -13.25 2.89
CA MET A 225 -14.05 -14.41 3.55
C MET A 225 -14.04 -15.57 2.55
N SER A 226 -12.96 -15.70 1.80
CA SER A 226 -12.83 -16.76 0.80
C SER A 226 -12.41 -18.08 1.44
N LYS A 227 -12.89 -19.19 0.85
CA LYS A 227 -12.33 -20.52 1.08
C LYS A 227 -11.00 -20.74 0.34
N TYR A 228 -10.75 -19.99 -0.73
CA TYR A 228 -9.53 -20.14 -1.53
C TYR A 228 -8.34 -19.44 -0.88
N ASP A 229 -8.55 -18.27 -0.30
CA ASP A 229 -7.57 -17.56 0.52
C ASP A 229 -8.28 -16.53 1.41
N SER A 230 -8.30 -16.82 2.72
CA SER A 230 -8.96 -15.98 3.71
C SER A 230 -8.29 -14.60 3.91
N HIS A 231 -7.06 -14.40 3.43
CA HIS A 231 -6.27 -13.19 3.65
C HIS A 231 -6.46 -12.13 2.56
N LEU A 232 -7.12 -12.49 1.45
CA LEU A 232 -7.38 -11.58 0.33
C LEU A 232 -8.41 -10.48 0.63
N TRP A 233 -9.06 -10.52 1.79
CA TRP A 233 -10.05 -9.53 2.22
C TRP A 233 -9.55 -8.09 2.21
N THR A 234 -8.25 -7.87 2.32
CA THR A 234 -7.64 -6.53 2.28
C THR A 234 -7.56 -5.94 0.87
N ILE A 235 -7.56 -6.77 -0.19
CA ILE A 235 -7.33 -6.32 -1.58
C ILE A 235 -8.45 -5.39 -2.07
N PRO A 236 -9.75 -5.74 -1.94
CA PRO A 236 -10.83 -4.88 -2.41
C PRO A 236 -10.91 -3.58 -1.61
N ILE A 237 -10.60 -3.65 -0.32
CA ILE A 237 -10.49 -2.49 0.56
C ILE A 237 -9.40 -1.54 0.06
N GLN A 238 -8.20 -2.06 -0.23
CA GLN A 238 -7.08 -1.26 -0.75
C GLN A 238 -7.39 -0.63 -2.12
N PHE A 239 -8.17 -1.31 -2.95
CA PHE A 239 -8.63 -0.77 -4.22
C PHE A 239 -9.62 0.39 -3.99
N ARG A 240 -10.68 0.17 -3.22
CA ARG A 240 -11.69 1.21 -2.91
C ARG A 240 -11.09 2.43 -2.25
N ALA A 241 -10.28 2.24 -1.20
CA ALA A 241 -9.66 3.33 -0.45
C ALA A 241 -8.74 4.17 -1.36
N SER A 242 -8.04 3.54 -2.29
CA SER A 242 -7.20 4.27 -3.23
C SER A 242 -7.99 5.13 -4.22
N MET A 243 -9.15 4.66 -4.69
CA MET A 243 -10.01 5.46 -5.57
C MET A 243 -10.52 6.70 -4.84
N ILE A 244 -10.92 6.54 -3.57
CA ILE A 244 -11.35 7.65 -2.73
C ILE A 244 -10.20 8.65 -2.52
N VAL A 245 -8.98 8.18 -2.26
CA VAL A 245 -7.80 9.07 -2.13
C VAL A 245 -7.53 9.83 -3.42
N TYR A 246 -7.53 9.16 -4.58
CA TYR A 246 -7.33 9.81 -5.87
C TYR A 246 -8.39 10.88 -6.14
N LEU A 247 -9.66 10.56 -5.89
CA LEU A 247 -10.77 11.50 -6.06
C LEU A 247 -10.63 12.70 -5.12
N THR A 248 -10.30 12.45 -3.85
CA THR A 248 -10.11 13.49 -2.83
C THR A 248 -8.99 14.45 -3.23
N LEU A 249 -7.85 13.92 -3.70
CA LEU A 249 -6.71 14.75 -4.11
C LEU A 249 -7.00 15.56 -5.38
N LEU A 250 -7.75 15.01 -6.33
CA LEU A 250 -8.20 15.74 -7.51
C LEU A 250 -9.20 16.84 -7.13
N ALA A 251 -10.17 16.55 -6.28
CA ALA A 251 -11.18 17.52 -5.81
C ALA A 251 -10.53 18.68 -5.03
N LEU A 252 -9.53 18.38 -4.21
CA LEU A 252 -8.80 19.37 -3.40
C LEU A 252 -7.52 19.89 -4.08
N ALA A 253 -7.30 19.60 -5.36
CA ALA A 253 -6.05 19.95 -6.06
C ALA A 253 -5.81 21.46 -6.10
N ARG A 254 -6.87 22.25 -6.30
CA ARG A 254 -6.80 23.72 -6.35
C ARG A 254 -7.07 24.39 -5.00
N ALA A 255 -7.37 23.61 -3.96
CA ALA A 255 -7.62 24.15 -2.63
C ALA A 255 -6.30 24.67 -2.01
N ARG A 256 -6.40 25.72 -1.19
CA ARG A 256 -5.27 26.17 -0.36
C ARG A 256 -4.85 25.03 0.57
N VAL A 257 -3.57 24.98 0.92
CA VAL A 257 -3.00 23.89 1.76
C VAL A 257 -3.76 23.71 3.07
N TRP A 258 -4.14 24.80 3.75
CA TRP A 258 -4.93 24.73 4.99
C TRP A 258 -6.36 24.23 4.77
N VAL A 259 -7.00 24.59 3.64
CA VAL A 259 -8.34 24.09 3.26
C VAL A 259 -8.26 22.60 2.96
N ARG A 260 -7.25 22.16 2.21
CA ARG A 260 -7.01 20.74 1.96
C ARG A 260 -6.76 19.99 3.26
N GLY A 261 -5.93 20.53 4.16
CA GLY A 261 -5.63 19.93 5.46
C GLY A 261 -6.86 19.79 6.35
N THR A 262 -7.70 20.83 6.43
CA THR A 262 -8.96 20.80 7.21
C THR A 262 -9.98 19.85 6.60
N ALA A 263 -10.13 19.81 5.28
CA ALA A 263 -10.99 18.84 4.60
C ALA A 263 -10.53 17.39 4.82
N LEU A 264 -9.22 17.12 4.75
CA LEU A 264 -8.66 15.79 5.05
C LEU A 264 -8.89 15.41 6.51
N LEU A 265 -8.72 16.35 7.45
CA LEU A 265 -9.01 16.10 8.87
C LEU A 265 -10.50 15.78 9.09
N PHE A 266 -11.40 16.54 8.44
CA PHE A 266 -12.83 16.25 8.48
C PHE A 266 -13.14 14.85 7.93
N LEU A 267 -12.57 14.47 6.78
CA LEU A 267 -12.75 13.14 6.19
C LEU A 267 -12.20 12.02 7.09
N CYS A 268 -11.08 12.26 7.79
CA CYS A 268 -10.56 11.36 8.81
C CYS A 268 -11.58 11.15 9.94
N LEU A 269 -12.07 12.23 10.54
CA LEU A 269 -13.02 12.18 11.66
C LEU A 269 -14.35 11.54 11.24
N TYR A 270 -14.85 11.89 10.05
CA TYR A 270 -16.02 11.25 9.47
C TYR A 270 -15.81 9.75 9.25
N SER A 271 -14.66 9.34 8.74
CA SER A 271 -14.34 7.91 8.56
C SER A 271 -14.33 7.16 9.89
N LEU A 272 -13.79 7.78 10.95
CA LEU A 272 -13.83 7.21 12.30
C LEU A 272 -15.25 7.08 12.84
N GLN A 273 -16.09 8.11 12.66
CA GLN A 273 -17.50 8.09 13.07
C GLN A 273 -18.29 6.99 12.36
N GLN A 274 -17.97 6.72 11.08
CA GLN A 274 -18.58 5.65 10.28
C GLN A 274 -17.94 4.26 10.51
N GLU A 275 -17.07 4.14 11.51
CA GLU A 275 -16.31 2.92 11.83
C GLU A 275 -15.45 2.38 10.66
N ARG A 276 -15.10 3.26 9.71
CA ARG A 276 -14.23 2.99 8.56
C ARG A 276 -12.77 3.23 8.92
N TRP A 277 -12.25 2.36 9.79
CA TRP A 277 -10.85 2.40 10.23
C TRP A 277 -9.87 2.34 9.05
N GLU A 278 -10.22 1.63 7.96
CA GLU A 278 -9.40 1.54 6.77
C GLU A 278 -9.21 2.90 6.08
N MET A 279 -10.27 3.69 5.96
CA MET A 279 -10.25 4.99 5.28
C MET A 279 -9.48 6.01 6.08
N TYR A 280 -9.68 6.00 7.40
CA TYR A 280 -8.91 6.80 8.33
C TYR A 280 -7.40 6.61 8.16
N LEU A 281 -6.93 5.35 8.10
CA LEU A 281 -5.50 5.05 7.93
C LEU A 281 -4.95 5.54 6.58
N PHE A 282 -5.72 5.39 5.50
CA PHE A 282 -5.34 5.91 4.19
C PHE A 282 -5.20 7.44 4.22
N PHE A 283 -6.16 8.16 4.82
CA PHE A 283 -6.08 9.61 4.95
C PHE A 283 -4.97 10.06 5.91
N ALA A 284 -4.69 9.32 6.98
CA ALA A 284 -3.51 9.55 7.83
C ALA A 284 -2.21 9.45 7.00
N GLY A 285 -2.12 8.47 6.10
CA GLY A 285 -1.02 8.37 5.14
C GLY A 285 -0.92 9.58 4.20
N VAL A 286 -2.05 10.06 3.66
CA VAL A 286 -2.10 11.28 2.83
C VAL A 286 -1.57 12.49 3.60
N PHE A 287 -2.00 12.64 4.85
CA PHE A 287 -1.59 13.72 5.73
C PHE A 287 -0.09 13.68 6.08
N LEU A 288 0.47 12.49 6.30
CA LEU A 288 1.90 12.30 6.46
C LEU A 288 2.68 12.69 5.19
N ALA A 289 2.16 12.37 4.00
CA ALA A 289 2.78 12.74 2.73
C ALA A 289 2.80 14.26 2.53
N GLU A 290 1.70 14.95 2.81
CA GLU A 290 1.61 16.41 2.76
C GLU A 290 2.65 17.06 3.69
N ARG A 291 2.74 16.59 4.94
CA ARG A 291 3.72 17.08 5.92
C ARG A 291 5.16 16.82 5.53
N SER A 292 5.43 15.65 4.96
CA SER A 292 6.76 15.32 4.43
C SER A 292 7.17 16.35 3.38
N LEU A 293 6.26 16.75 2.50
CA LEU A 293 6.55 17.70 1.45
C LEU A 293 6.75 19.13 1.97
N GLN A 294 5.96 19.57 2.95
CA GLN A 294 6.11 20.88 3.59
C GLN A 294 7.48 21.03 4.26
N ARG A 295 7.93 20.01 5.01
CA ARG A 295 9.25 20.04 5.64
C ARG A 295 10.40 20.19 4.64
N HIS A 296 10.29 19.55 3.47
CA HIS A 296 11.28 19.71 2.41
C HIS A 296 11.26 21.11 1.78
N HIS A 297 10.11 21.77 1.75
CA HIS A 297 9.98 23.14 1.23
C HIS A 297 10.53 24.18 2.23
N ASP A 298 10.26 24.01 3.52
CA ASP A 298 10.70 24.93 4.58
C ASP A 298 12.21 24.80 4.88
N GLY A 299 12.81 23.63 4.61
CA GLY A 299 14.25 23.36 4.78
C GLY A 299 15.16 23.85 3.65
N GLY A 300 14.67 24.69 2.73
CA GLY A 300 15.48 25.37 1.70
C GLY A 300 16.09 24.51 0.59
N ALA A 301 15.91 23.18 0.62
CA ALA A 301 16.45 22.29 -0.40
C ALA A 301 15.32 21.59 -1.16
N LEU A 302 14.94 22.13 -2.32
CA LEU A 302 14.43 21.30 -3.40
C LEU A 302 15.64 20.55 -3.97
N PRO A 303 15.80 19.23 -3.78
CA PRO A 303 16.79 18.52 -4.56
C PRO A 303 16.27 18.49 -5.99
N ALA A 304 16.93 19.22 -6.89
CA ALA A 304 17.13 18.69 -8.22
C ALA A 304 17.80 17.32 -8.02
N ASP A 305 17.23 16.28 -8.63
CA ASP A 305 17.75 14.90 -8.73
C ASP A 305 19.02 14.58 -7.93
N GLY A 306 18.90 13.79 -6.87
CA GLY A 306 20.08 13.22 -6.19
C GLY A 306 19.87 12.97 -4.70
N GLY A 307 19.77 11.69 -4.33
CA GLY A 307 19.51 11.20 -2.97
C GLY A 307 20.66 11.31 -1.97
N GLU A 308 21.54 12.32 -2.06
CA GLU A 308 22.74 12.39 -1.20
C GLU A 308 22.57 13.29 0.04
N SER A 309 21.52 14.11 0.15
CA SER A 309 21.37 15.05 1.28
C SER A 309 20.43 14.60 2.41
N ALA A 310 19.72 13.48 2.29
CA ALA A 310 18.90 12.98 3.40
C ALA A 310 19.74 12.46 4.59
N MET A 311 21.03 12.18 4.36
CA MET A 311 21.95 11.71 5.41
C MET A 311 22.77 12.85 6.07
N ASN A 312 22.84 14.04 5.46
CA ASN A 312 23.75 15.12 5.88
C ASN A 312 23.06 16.43 6.30
N GLN A 313 21.73 16.46 6.46
CA GLN A 313 21.13 17.62 7.13
C GLN A 313 21.27 17.47 8.65
N PRO A 314 21.85 18.46 9.35
CA PRO A 314 21.84 18.44 10.81
C PRO A 314 20.37 18.43 11.24
N PRO A 315 19.93 17.50 12.11
CA PRO A 315 18.56 17.55 12.60
C PRO A 315 18.36 18.91 13.24
N LEU A 316 17.38 19.68 12.77
CA LEU A 316 16.83 20.83 13.50
C LEU A 316 16.68 20.38 14.94
N GLN A 317 17.55 20.86 15.83
CA GLN A 317 17.66 20.32 17.18
C GLN A 317 16.27 20.36 17.81
N PRO A 318 15.60 19.20 17.94
CA PRO A 318 14.34 19.18 18.64
C PRO A 318 14.69 19.59 20.07
N SER A 319 13.97 20.56 20.64
CA SER A 319 14.03 20.80 22.08
C SER A 319 14.01 19.45 22.81
N ALA A 320 14.81 19.27 23.87
CA ALA A 320 14.88 17.99 24.58
C ALA A 320 13.47 17.43 24.91
N TRP A 321 12.53 18.33 25.20
CA TRP A 321 11.11 18.07 25.35
C TRP A 321 10.41 17.48 24.12
N SER A 322 10.62 18.05 22.92
CA SER A 322 10.03 17.50 21.69
C SER A 322 10.63 16.15 21.30
N GLY A 323 11.91 15.89 21.61
CA GLY A 323 12.52 14.57 21.47
C GLY A 323 11.96 13.53 22.44
N LEU A 324 11.73 13.92 23.70
CA LEU A 324 11.13 13.04 24.71
C LEU A 324 9.67 12.70 24.38
N VAL A 325 8.88 13.70 24.01
CA VAL A 325 7.48 13.51 23.59
C VAL A 325 7.38 12.59 22.38
N GLN A 326 8.27 12.72 21.39
CA GLN A 326 8.30 11.82 20.23
C GLN A 326 8.59 10.38 20.61
N LYS A 327 9.59 10.15 21.48
CA LYS A 327 9.90 8.81 21.99
C LYS A 327 8.74 8.23 22.77
N PHE A 328 8.09 9.04 23.61
CA PHE A 328 6.91 8.62 24.37
C PHE A 328 5.75 8.24 23.45
N VAL A 329 5.38 9.11 22.49
CA VAL A 329 4.30 8.83 21.52
C VAL A 329 4.60 7.58 20.71
N PHE A 330 5.86 7.37 20.29
CA PHE A 330 6.27 6.18 19.57
C PHE A 330 6.15 4.91 20.43
N LEU A 331 6.68 4.92 21.65
CA LEU A 331 6.60 3.79 22.58
C LEU A 331 5.16 3.49 22.99
N PHE A 332 4.36 4.54 23.21
CA PHE A 332 2.93 4.43 23.51
C PHE A 332 2.16 3.86 22.32
N GLY A 333 2.47 4.29 21.10
CA GLY A 333 1.94 3.71 19.87
C GLY A 333 2.30 2.22 19.73
N LEU A 334 3.55 1.83 20.02
CA LEU A 334 3.95 0.41 20.03
C LEU A 334 3.21 -0.38 21.11
N TYR A 335 2.98 0.22 22.28
CA TYR A 335 2.23 -0.38 23.36
C TYR A 335 0.76 -0.60 22.99
N LEU A 336 0.07 0.41 22.45
CA LEU A 336 -1.30 0.29 21.96
C LEU A 336 -1.42 -0.71 20.80
N SER A 337 -0.43 -0.71 19.90
CA SER A 337 -0.31 -1.69 18.81
C SER A 337 -0.20 -3.14 19.30
N SER A 338 0.28 -3.32 20.52
CA SER A 338 0.47 -4.62 21.16
C SER A 338 -0.79 -5.14 21.86
N TYR A 339 -1.93 -4.45 21.72
CA TYR A 339 -3.21 -4.92 22.27
C TYR A 339 -3.53 -6.35 21.80
N PRO A 340 -3.87 -7.27 22.70
CA PRO A 340 -4.10 -8.68 22.38
C PRO A 340 -5.31 -8.86 21.46
N ARG A 341 -5.23 -9.80 20.53
CA ARG A 341 -6.23 -9.98 19.46
C ARG A 341 -7.28 -11.03 19.79
N ALA A 342 -7.00 -11.88 20.77
CA ALA A 342 -7.96 -12.87 21.24
C ALA A 342 -9.22 -12.17 21.80
N ARG A 343 -10.39 -12.76 21.57
CA ARG A 343 -11.68 -12.19 22.00
C ARG A 343 -11.72 -12.03 23.51
N ASN A 344 -12.16 -10.87 24.02
CA ASN A 344 -12.20 -10.52 25.44
C ASN A 344 -10.84 -10.58 26.15
N ALA A 345 -9.73 -10.67 25.41
CA ALA A 345 -8.40 -10.82 25.99
C ALA A 345 -7.95 -9.59 26.78
N GLY A 346 -8.42 -8.40 26.41
CA GLY A 346 -8.01 -7.17 27.07
C GLY A 346 -8.39 -7.12 28.55
N PHE A 347 -9.54 -7.68 28.93
CA PHE A 347 -10.00 -7.75 30.32
C PHE A 347 -9.11 -8.63 31.21
N SER A 348 -8.48 -9.64 30.61
CA SER A 348 -7.66 -10.63 31.32
C SER A 348 -6.16 -10.43 31.11
N THR A 349 -5.75 -9.40 30.35
CA THR A 349 -4.34 -9.10 30.08
C THR A 349 -3.91 -7.90 30.92
N PRO A 350 -3.00 -8.08 31.89
CA PRO A 350 -2.44 -6.98 32.68
C PRO A 350 -1.92 -5.84 31.79
N GLY A 351 -2.29 -4.60 32.14
CA GLY A 351 -1.98 -3.39 31.39
C GLY A 351 -3.03 -2.97 30.35
N TYR A 352 -3.81 -3.92 29.80
CA TYR A 352 -4.83 -3.60 28.79
C TYR A 352 -6.26 -3.52 29.33
N VAL A 353 -6.49 -3.80 30.61
CA VAL A 353 -7.81 -3.82 31.25
C VAL A 353 -8.54 -2.48 31.16
N LEU A 354 -7.81 -1.36 31.31
CA LEU A 354 -8.40 -0.02 31.15
C LEU A 354 -8.82 0.23 29.69
N LEU A 355 -7.98 -0.18 28.74
CA LEU A 355 -8.25 -0.04 27.30
C LEU A 355 -9.45 -0.90 26.89
N SER A 356 -9.57 -2.13 27.42
CA SER A 356 -10.69 -3.01 27.12
C SER A 356 -12.03 -2.50 27.65
N SER A 357 -12.01 -1.70 28.73
CA SER A 357 -13.22 -1.06 29.27
C SER A 357 -13.81 0.03 28.34
N LEU A 358 -12.97 0.66 27.51
CA LEU A 358 -13.41 1.68 26.53
C LEU A 358 -13.89 1.04 25.23
N THR A 359 -13.13 0.08 24.70
CA THR A 359 -13.55 -0.76 23.57
C THR A 359 -12.74 -2.05 23.56
N ASP A 360 -13.39 -3.20 23.44
CA ASP A 360 -12.69 -4.48 23.32
C ASP A 360 -12.24 -4.80 21.87
N ARG A 361 -12.54 -3.90 20.92
CA ARG A 361 -12.15 -4.08 19.52
C ARG A 361 -10.66 -3.82 19.34
N TYR A 362 -9.86 -4.88 19.28
CA TYR A 362 -8.40 -4.79 19.06
C TYR A 362 -8.03 -3.94 17.83
N ILE A 363 -8.86 -3.98 16.77
CA ILE A 363 -8.58 -3.28 15.51
C ILE A 363 -8.63 -1.76 15.67
N CYS A 364 -9.44 -1.27 16.62
CA CYS A 364 -9.51 0.14 16.96
C CYS A 364 -8.20 0.59 17.61
N TRP A 365 -7.74 -0.12 18.65
CA TRP A 365 -6.49 0.19 19.35
C TRP A 365 -5.28 0.12 18.42
N GLN A 366 -5.20 -0.93 17.60
CA GLN A 366 -4.15 -1.10 16.60
C GLN A 366 -4.17 0.00 15.51
N SER A 367 -5.33 0.59 15.22
CA SER A 367 -5.46 1.69 14.25
C SER A 367 -5.17 3.05 14.86
N TYR A 368 -5.67 3.32 16.07
CA TYR A 368 -5.45 4.57 16.80
C TYR A 368 -3.98 4.76 17.20
N ALA A 369 -3.33 3.67 17.64
CA ALA A 369 -1.91 3.62 17.95
C ALA A 369 -1.03 4.25 16.86
N LEU A 370 -1.36 3.99 15.60
CA LEU A 370 -0.56 4.42 14.45
C LEU A 370 -0.87 5.85 14.03
N ALA A 371 -2.04 6.36 14.40
CA ALA A 371 -2.44 7.71 14.08
C ALA A 371 -2.04 8.73 15.14
N ASP A 372 -1.90 8.35 16.41
CA ASP A 372 -1.27 9.19 17.43
C ASP A 372 0.22 9.43 17.09
N VAL A 373 0.91 8.43 16.53
CA VAL A 373 2.25 8.59 15.94
C VAL A 373 2.24 9.58 14.75
N ALA A 374 1.12 9.68 14.03
CA ALA A 374 0.97 10.56 12.88
C ALA A 374 0.45 11.97 13.22
N ALA A 375 -0.28 12.16 14.32
CA ALA A 375 -1.01 13.36 14.69
C ALA A 375 -0.16 14.34 15.55
N LYS A 376 0.93 14.86 14.99
CA LYS A 376 1.65 16.02 15.59
C LYS A 376 0.80 17.30 15.54
N PRO A 377 0.47 18.02 16.63
CA PRO A 377 0.05 19.41 16.55
C PRO A 377 1.27 20.34 16.36
N PRO A 378 1.11 21.51 15.69
CA PRO A 378 2.17 22.51 15.62
C PRO A 378 2.48 23.02 17.03
N LEU A 379 3.74 22.99 17.43
CA LEU A 379 4.22 23.90 18.46
C LEU A 379 4.13 25.29 17.83
N SER A 380 3.16 26.07 18.27
CA SER A 380 3.06 27.49 17.97
C SER A 380 4.39 28.15 18.34
N THR A 381 5.10 28.66 17.35
CA THR A 381 6.13 29.66 17.59
C THR A 381 5.43 30.88 18.19
N SER A 382 5.64 31.12 19.48
CA SER A 382 5.30 32.39 20.11
C SER A 382 6.18 33.46 19.48
N ALA A 383 5.66 34.11 18.44
CA ALA A 383 6.07 35.45 18.10
C ALA A 383 5.48 36.37 19.18
N SER A 384 6.26 36.68 20.22
CA SER A 384 6.06 37.89 21.01
C SER A 384 7.08 38.92 20.55
N ALA A 385 6.64 39.79 19.65
CA ALA A 385 7.23 41.10 19.45
C ALA A 385 6.72 42.06 20.55
N GLY A 386 7.58 42.98 20.97
CA GLY A 386 7.28 44.13 21.85
C GLY A 386 8.00 43.98 23.20
N ARG A 387 8.94 44.84 23.60
CA ARG A 387 9.34 46.19 23.18
C ARG A 387 10.85 46.35 23.32
#